data_AF-A0A5R8QK75-F1
#
_entry.id   AF-A0A5R8QK75-F1
#
_cell.length_a   1.000
_cell.length_b   1.000
_cell.length_c   1.000
_cell.angle_alpha   90.00
_cell.angle_beta   90.00
_cell.angle_gamma   90.00
#
_symmetry.space_group_name_H-M   'P 1'
#
loop_
_entity.id
_entity.type
_entity.pdbx_description
1 polymer ?
#
loop_
_entity_poly.entity_id
_entity_poly.type
_entity_poly.pdbx_seq_one_letter_code
_entity_poly.pdbx_strand_id
1 'polypeptide(L)'
;MSDGPPQDGRWRFLRVAWLAYAIATVALSIAVLAIYVTACDDYDLSERLRATGRFTRQAMRAVSFPLGAPTGWLLNPPLEKSFGCGDENEPCAAFVDWNTHFAALLAQIILLRWLIARR
;
A
#
# COMPACT_ATOMS: atom_id res chain seq x y z
N MET A 1 -10.87 -26.46 -35.43
CA MET A 1 -9.88 -26.80 -34.39
C MET A 1 -9.43 -25.51 -33.74
N SER A 2 -9.83 -25.27 -32.50
CA SER A 2 -9.35 -24.14 -31.69
C SER A 2 -8.70 -24.73 -30.46
N ASP A 3 -7.39 -25.00 -30.55
CA ASP A 3 -6.57 -25.47 -29.45
C ASP A 3 -6.24 -24.27 -28.55
N GLY A 4 -7.23 -23.84 -27.77
CA GLY A 4 -6.99 -22.98 -26.61
C GLY A 4 -6.35 -23.81 -25.48
N PRO A 5 -5.37 -23.27 -24.74
CA PRO A 5 -4.81 -23.99 -23.59
C PRO A 5 -5.91 -24.33 -22.58
N PRO A 6 -5.81 -25.46 -21.86
CA PRO A 6 -6.86 -25.95 -20.97
C PRO A 6 -7.24 -24.88 -19.95
N GLN A 7 -8.53 -24.51 -19.94
CA GLN A 7 -9.09 -23.40 -19.19
C GLN A 7 -8.78 -23.49 -17.68
N ASP A 8 -8.69 -24.70 -17.15
CA ASP A 8 -8.39 -25.02 -15.74
C ASP A 8 -6.98 -24.60 -15.30
N GLY A 9 -5.99 -24.73 -16.18
CA GLY A 9 -4.60 -24.34 -15.89
C GLY A 9 -4.47 -22.82 -15.72
N ARG A 10 -5.19 -22.06 -16.55
CA ARG A 10 -5.22 -20.60 -16.48
C ARG A 10 -5.85 -20.10 -15.17
N TRP A 11 -6.91 -20.76 -14.70
CA TRP A 11 -7.59 -20.42 -13.45
C TRP A 11 -6.72 -20.62 -12.22
N ARG A 12 -6.07 -21.79 -12.15
CA ARG A 12 -5.16 -22.11 -11.06
C ARG A 12 -3.99 -21.13 -11.03
N PHE A 13 -3.43 -20.79 -12.19
CA PHE A 13 -2.37 -19.80 -12.29
C PHE A 13 -2.80 -18.41 -11.80
N LEU A 14 -3.95 -17.89 -12.24
CA LEU A 14 -4.45 -16.57 -11.82
C LEU A 14 -4.68 -16.48 -10.30
N ARG A 15 -5.19 -17.55 -9.67
CA ARG A 15 -5.38 -17.60 -8.21
C ARG A 15 -4.06 -17.59 -7.47
N VAL A 16 -3.07 -18.36 -7.93
CA VAL A 16 -1.73 -18.39 -7.32
C VAL A 16 -1.02 -17.05 -7.49
N ALA A 17 -1.07 -16.46 -8.69
CA ALA A 17 -0.50 -15.15 -8.98
C ALA A 17 -1.14 -14.06 -8.11
N TRP A 18 -2.47 -14.06 -7.95
CA TRP A 18 -3.17 -13.16 -7.05
C TRP A 18 -2.74 -13.32 -5.59
N LEU A 19 -2.62 -14.57 -5.12
CA LEU A 19 -2.23 -14.83 -3.73
C LEU A 19 -0.79 -14.37 -3.47
N ALA A 20 0.13 -14.66 -4.39
CA ALA A 20 1.52 -14.21 -4.32
C ALA A 20 1.61 -12.68 -4.31
N TYR A 21 0.83 -12.02 -5.18
CA TYR A 21 0.72 -10.56 -5.22
C TYR A 21 0.20 -10.00 -3.88
N ALA A 22 -0.87 -10.57 -3.33
CA ALA A 22 -1.48 -10.13 -2.08
C ALA A 22 -0.50 -10.27 -0.91
N ILE A 23 0.16 -11.42 -0.79
CA ILE A 23 1.16 -11.67 0.27
C ILE A 23 2.33 -10.71 0.14
N ALA A 24 2.90 -10.56 -1.06
CA ALA A 24 4.08 -9.73 -1.29
C ALA A 24 3.79 -8.25 -0.98
N THR A 25 2.66 -7.72 -1.45
CA THR A 25 2.32 -6.31 -1.24
C THR A 25 1.97 -6.00 0.22
N VAL A 26 1.26 -6.89 0.91
CA VAL A 26 1.00 -6.73 2.36
C VAL A 26 2.30 -6.81 3.15
N ALA A 27 3.16 -7.80 2.88
CA ALA A 27 4.45 -7.93 3.55
C ALA A 27 5.34 -6.69 3.33
N LEU A 28 5.40 -6.18 2.10
CA LEU A 28 6.13 -4.94 1.78
C LEU A 28 5.56 -3.73 2.52
N SER A 29 4.24 -3.57 2.57
CA SER A 29 3.62 -2.45 3.28
C SER A 29 3.91 -2.46 4.78
N ILE A 30 3.91 -3.65 5.40
CA ILE A 30 4.26 -3.84 6.82
C ILE A 30 5.74 -3.58 7.04
N ALA A 31 6.62 -4.06 6.14
CA ALA A 31 8.05 -3.80 6.23
C ALA A 31 8.37 -2.30 6.16
N VAL A 32 7.70 -1.57 5.25
CA VAL A 32 7.83 -0.11 5.15
C VAL A 32 7.38 0.58 6.44
N LEU A 33 6.27 0.15 7.04
CA LEU A 33 5.82 0.67 8.33
C LEU A 33 6.84 0.40 9.45
N ALA A 34 7.38 -0.83 9.51
CA ALA A 34 8.35 -1.22 10.52
C ALA A 34 9.61 -0.35 10.43
N ILE A 35 10.14 -0.12 9.22
CA ILE A 35 11.29 0.78 9.00
C ILE A 35 10.99 2.19 9.54
N TYR A 36 9.78 2.70 9.31
CA TYR A 36 9.37 4.01 9.79
C TYR A 36 9.26 4.08 11.32
N VAL A 37 8.60 3.09 11.94
CA VAL A 37 8.44 3.03 13.40
C VAL A 37 9.78 2.89 14.10
N THR A 38 10.70 2.07 13.59
CA THR A 38 12.06 1.97 14.12
C THR A 38 12.79 3.32 14.08
N ALA A 39 12.57 4.13 13.05
CA ALA A 39 13.13 5.48 12.98
C ALA A 39 12.43 6.48 13.95
N CYS A 40 11.18 6.22 14.35
CA CYS A 40 10.50 7.00 15.39
C CYS A 40 11.03 6.68 16.79
N ASP A 41 11.33 5.41 17.06
CA ASP A 41 11.87 4.95 18.36
C ASP A 41 13.31 5.43 18.60
N ASP A 42 14.10 5.62 17.53
CA ASP A 42 15.39 6.32 17.57
C ASP A 42 15.15 7.86 17.73
N TYR A 43 14.76 8.30 18.94
CA TYR A 43 14.37 9.68 19.31
C TYR A 43 15.35 10.82 18.93
N ASP A 44 16.54 10.53 18.41
CA ASP A 44 17.67 11.46 18.28
C ASP A 44 17.92 12.05 16.88
N LEU A 45 17.20 11.63 15.82
CA LEU A 45 17.53 12.06 14.44
C LEU A 45 16.31 12.55 13.66
N SER A 46 15.91 13.81 13.90
CA SER A 46 14.82 14.47 13.17
C SER A 46 15.01 14.44 11.64
N GLU A 47 16.24 14.53 11.14
CA GLU A 47 16.53 14.39 9.70
C GLU A 47 16.33 12.97 9.18
N ARG A 48 16.75 11.95 9.94
CA ARG A 48 16.55 10.55 9.58
C ARG A 48 15.07 10.21 9.59
N LEU A 49 14.32 10.71 10.58
CA LEU A 49 12.87 10.54 10.66
C LEU A 49 12.16 11.17 9.44
N ARG A 50 12.56 12.39 9.05
CA ARG A 50 12.05 13.04 7.83
C ARG A 50 12.39 12.26 6.56
N ALA A 51 13.63 11.80 6.43
CA ALA A 51 14.08 11.01 5.28
C ALA A 51 13.30 9.69 5.18
N THR A 52 13.16 8.97 6.29
CA THR A 52 12.37 7.73 6.36
C THR A 52 10.89 8.01 6.10
N GLY A 53 10.33 9.13 6.56
CA GLY A 53 8.96 9.53 6.25
C GLY A 53 8.72 9.74 4.75
N ARG A 54 9.65 10.41 4.04
CA ARG A 54 9.58 10.55 2.58
C ARG A 54 9.70 9.20 1.87
N PHE A 55 10.61 8.35 2.33
CA PHE A 55 10.75 6.99 1.83
C PHE A 55 9.46 6.20 1.99
N THR A 56 8.84 6.23 3.18
CA THR A 56 7.56 5.57 3.47
C THR A 56 6.47 5.99 2.50
N ARG A 57 6.32 7.30 2.23
CA ARG A 57 5.35 7.81 1.25
C ARG A 57 5.59 7.29 -0.15
N GLN A 58 6.84 7.37 -0.62
CA GLN A 58 7.18 6.92 -1.97
C GLN A 58 7.00 5.40 -2.12
N ALA A 59 7.45 4.63 -1.13
CA ALA A 59 7.31 3.19 -1.11
C ALA A 59 5.83 2.79 -1.09
N MET A 60 5.00 3.41 -0.26
CA MET A 60 3.57 3.12 -0.21
C MET A 60 2.86 3.48 -1.51
N ARG A 61 3.18 4.62 -2.14
CA ARG A 61 2.65 4.98 -3.48
C ARG A 61 2.99 3.93 -4.53
N ALA A 62 4.19 3.38 -4.50
CA ALA A 62 4.62 2.34 -5.43
C ALA A 62 3.91 1.00 -5.16
N VAL A 63 3.84 0.57 -3.90
CA VAL A 63 3.23 -0.72 -3.51
C VAL A 63 1.72 -0.74 -3.77
N SER A 64 1.04 0.39 -3.55
CA SER A 64 -0.40 0.51 -3.70
C SER A 64 -0.86 0.95 -5.10
N PHE A 65 0.06 1.06 -6.07
CA PHE A 65 -0.32 1.33 -7.46
C PHE A 65 -1.25 0.22 -8.01
N PRO A 66 -2.26 0.55 -8.83
CA PRO A 66 -2.65 1.90 -9.28
C PRO A 66 -3.57 2.69 -8.35
N LEU A 67 -4.26 2.04 -7.39
CA LEU A 67 -5.30 2.74 -6.60
C LEU A 67 -4.74 3.70 -5.54
N GLY A 68 -3.51 3.50 -5.11
CA GLY A 68 -2.88 4.26 -4.04
C GLY A 68 -2.74 5.75 -4.32
N ALA A 69 -2.12 6.11 -5.45
CA ALA A 69 -1.86 7.51 -5.81
C ALA A 69 -3.13 8.38 -5.87
N PRO A 70 -4.21 8.00 -6.59
CA PRO A 70 -5.44 8.80 -6.60
C PRO A 70 -6.15 8.82 -5.25
N THR A 71 -6.10 7.71 -4.49
CA THR A 71 -6.72 7.64 -3.15
C THR A 71 -6.00 8.52 -2.15
N GLY A 72 -4.67 8.51 -2.14
CA GLY A 72 -3.85 9.37 -1.29
C GLY A 72 -4.04 10.85 -1.61
N TRP A 73 -4.06 11.22 -2.89
CA TRP A 73 -4.31 12.61 -3.30
C TRP A 73 -5.69 13.14 -2.85
N LEU A 74 -6.72 12.28 -2.90
CA LEU A 74 -8.08 12.65 -2.51
C LEU A 74 -8.31 12.65 -0.99
N LEU A 75 -7.81 11.64 -0.29
CA LEU A 75 -8.16 11.38 1.10
C LEU A 75 -7.14 11.90 2.11
N ASN A 76 -5.84 12.01 1.77
CA ASN A 76 -4.85 12.45 2.75
C ASN A 76 -5.12 13.88 3.26
N PRO A 77 -5.37 14.91 2.42
CA PRO A 77 -5.60 16.27 2.94
C PRO A 77 -6.76 16.41 3.94
N PRO A 78 -7.97 15.86 3.68
CA PRO A 78 -9.04 15.92 4.67
C PRO A 78 -8.77 15.05 5.90
N LEU A 79 -8.09 13.90 5.75
CA LEU A 79 -7.74 13.03 6.87
C LEU A 79 -6.71 13.69 7.78
N GLU A 80 -5.62 14.21 7.23
CA GLU A 80 -4.58 14.94 7.97
C GLU A 80 -5.19 16.11 8.76
N LYS A 81 -6.09 16.87 8.12
CA LYS A 81 -6.85 17.93 8.80
C LYS A 81 -7.73 17.40 9.93
N SER A 82 -8.42 16.28 9.72
CA SER A 82 -9.31 15.69 10.73
C SER A 82 -8.56 15.12 11.95
N PHE A 83 -7.34 14.61 11.73
CA PHE A 83 -6.47 14.13 12.80
C PHE A 83 -5.63 15.25 13.44
N GLY A 84 -5.73 16.48 12.94
CA GLY A 84 -5.00 17.62 13.47
C GLY A 84 -3.48 17.52 13.26
N CYS A 85 -3.04 16.87 12.17
CA CYS A 85 -1.62 16.84 11.82
C CYS A 85 -1.15 18.28 11.52
N GLY A 86 -0.01 18.70 12.08
CA GLY A 86 0.49 20.06 11.95
C GLY A 86 1.24 20.27 10.65
N ASP A 87 2.33 19.52 10.46
CA ASP A 87 3.20 19.60 9.28
C ASP A 87 3.20 18.28 8.49
N GLU A 88 3.37 18.38 7.17
CA GLU A 88 3.46 17.20 6.33
C GLU A 88 4.67 16.31 6.66
N ASN A 89 5.69 16.77 7.37
CA ASN A 89 6.83 15.95 7.76
C ASN A 89 6.69 15.36 9.17
N GLU A 90 5.57 15.61 9.85
CA GLU A 90 5.31 15.01 11.16
C GLU A 90 4.89 13.55 11.06
N PRO A 91 5.13 12.76 12.11
CA PRO A 91 4.69 11.37 12.18
C PRO A 91 3.20 11.19 11.89
N CYS A 92 2.36 12.11 12.36
CA CYS A 92 0.92 12.09 12.10
C CYS A 92 0.61 11.99 10.60
N ALA A 93 1.18 12.87 9.78
CA ALA A 93 0.92 12.89 8.34
C ALA A 93 1.52 11.67 7.62
N ALA A 94 2.65 11.14 8.10
CA ALA A 94 3.24 9.91 7.57
C ALA A 94 2.36 8.68 7.88
N PHE A 95 1.80 8.58 9.08
CA PHE A 95 0.87 7.51 9.45
C PHE A 95 -0.45 7.60 8.69
N VAL A 96 -1.02 8.79 8.51
CA VAL A 96 -2.23 8.97 7.70
C VAL A 96 -1.98 8.53 6.26
N ASP A 97 -0.89 9.00 5.63
CA ASP A 97 -0.52 8.59 4.28
C ASP A 97 -0.37 7.07 4.14
N TRP A 98 0.34 6.42 5.08
CA TRP A 98 0.52 4.97 5.07
C TRP A 98 -0.82 4.23 5.15
N ASN A 99 -1.70 4.63 6.08
CA ASN A 99 -3.01 3.99 6.27
C ASN A 99 -3.90 4.14 5.03
N THR A 100 -3.94 5.32 4.42
CA THR A 100 -4.72 5.57 3.21
C THR A 100 -4.26 4.66 2.06
N HIS A 101 -2.94 4.57 1.83
CA HIS A 101 -2.39 3.72 0.77
C HIS A 101 -2.56 2.23 1.09
N PHE A 102 -2.46 1.83 2.36
CA PHE A 102 -2.71 0.44 2.78
C PHE A 102 -4.19 0.06 2.56
N ALA A 103 -5.13 0.94 2.91
CA ALA A 103 -6.55 0.71 2.64
C ALA A 103 -6.84 0.60 1.14
N ALA A 104 -6.24 1.47 0.32
CA ALA A 104 -6.33 1.40 -1.14
C ALA A 104 -5.77 0.07 -1.69
N LEU A 105 -4.64 -0.40 -1.16
CA LEU A 105 -4.04 -1.68 -1.51
C LEU A 105 -4.97 -2.85 -1.15
N LEU A 106 -5.57 -2.86 0.04
CA LEU A 106 -6.52 -3.90 0.44
C LEU A 106 -7.74 -3.91 -0.48
N ALA A 107 -8.30 -2.74 -0.79
CA ALA A 107 -9.40 -2.62 -1.74
C ALA A 107 -9.01 -3.20 -3.12
N GLN A 108 -7.80 -2.89 -3.61
CA GLN A 108 -7.26 -3.43 -4.86
C GLN A 108 -7.16 -4.96 -4.85
N ILE A 109 -6.61 -5.54 -3.79
CA ILE A 109 -6.46 -7.00 -3.62
C ILE A 109 -7.83 -7.67 -3.66
N ILE A 110 -8.82 -7.12 -2.95
CA ILE A 110 -10.19 -7.64 -2.91
C ILE A 110 -10.86 -7.54 -4.29
N LEU A 111 -10.70 -6.42 -4.97
CA LEU A 111 -11.29 -6.18 -6.29
C LEU A 111 -10.70 -7.14 -7.34
N LEU A 112 -9.38 -7.35 -7.31
CA LEU A 112 -8.71 -8.35 -8.16
C LEU A 112 -9.21 -9.76 -7.85
N ARG A 113 -9.35 -10.13 -6.57
CA ARG A 113 -9.87 -11.44 -6.16
C ARG A 113 -11.26 -11.69 -6.70
N TRP A 114 -12.10 -10.66 -6.64
CA TRP A 114 -13.48 -10.70 -7.11
C TRP A 114 -13.56 -10.79 -8.63
N LEU A 115 -12.72 -10.06 -9.37
CA LEU A 115 -12.62 -10.16 -10.83
C LEU A 115 -12.20 -11.56 -11.30
N ILE A 116 -11.27 -12.20 -10.57
CA ILE A 116 -10.87 -13.59 -10.82
C ILE A 116 -11.99 -14.58 -10.44
N ALA A 117 -12.84 -14.25 -9.46
CA ALA A 117 -13.95 -15.13 -9.05
C ALA A 117 -15.13 -15.13 -10.03
N ARG A 118 -15.36 -13.99 -10.71
CA ARG A 118 -16.53 -13.76 -11.55
C ARG A 118 -16.39 -14.22 -12.99
N ARG A 119 -15.17 -14.49 -13.44
CA ARG A 119 -14.90 -14.99 -14.78
C ARG A 119 -14.73 -16.50 -14.73
#